data_AF-A0A7W0XXS3-F1
#
_entry.id   AF-A0A7W0XXS3-F1
#
_cell.length_a   1.000
_cell.length_b   1.000
_cell.length_c   1.000
_cell.angle_alpha   90.00
_cell.angle_beta   90.00
_cell.angle_gamma   90.00
#
_symmetry.space_group_name_H-M   'P 1'
#
loop_
_entity.id
_entity.type
_entity.pdbx_description
1 polymer ?
#
loop_
_entity_poly.entity_id
_entity_poly.type
_entity_poly.pdbx_seq_one_letter_code
_entity_poly.pdbx_strand_id
1 'polypeptide(L)'
;MRLSSGGDLPTRVRLKRWLVAPLILLLVAGIVAGILTGTFTALARGGLYATGLWTDGGASTVPPGTFDRPAVPATPKPEPAGVPPAVLAVAKAAPSPNAARVAARVNGVDRTAMQGSFSGSVIDASTGASLYSKNARSA
;
A
#
# COMPACT_ATOMS: atom_id res chain seq x y z
N MET A 1 -69.32 -36.67 -10.46
CA MET A 1 -69.20 -36.16 -9.08
C MET A 1 -67.74 -36.25 -8.67
N ARG A 2 -67.05 -35.10 -8.51
CA ARG A 2 -65.67 -35.01 -8.00
C ARG A 2 -65.74 -34.90 -6.48
N LEU A 3 -64.97 -35.71 -5.75
CA LEU A 3 -64.59 -35.40 -4.37
C LEU A 3 -63.08 -35.51 -4.22
N SER A 4 -62.55 -34.39 -3.75
CA SER A 4 -61.16 -34.05 -3.49
C SER A 4 -60.55 -34.96 -2.43
N SER A 5 -59.41 -35.58 -2.75
CA SER A 5 -58.59 -36.30 -1.78
C SER A 5 -57.65 -35.31 -1.08
N GLY A 6 -58.03 -34.90 0.13
CA GLY A 6 -57.21 -34.12 1.03
C GLY A 6 -55.97 -34.90 1.48
N GLY A 7 -54.80 -34.44 1.06
CA GLY A 7 -53.50 -34.88 1.58
C GLY A 7 -53.03 -33.91 2.66
N ASP A 8 -53.57 -34.02 3.87
CA ASP A 8 -53.06 -33.31 5.03
C ASP A 8 -51.73 -33.95 5.45
N LEU A 9 -50.62 -33.33 5.05
CA LEU A 9 -49.32 -33.63 5.64
C LEU A 9 -49.31 -33.13 7.11
N PRO A 10 -48.84 -33.95 8.07
CA PRO A 10 -48.88 -33.61 9.48
C PRO A 10 -48.10 -32.32 9.76
N THR A 11 -48.83 -31.33 10.28
CA THR A 11 -48.44 -29.94 10.55
C THR A 11 -47.13 -29.79 11.34
N ARG A 12 -46.71 -30.84 12.06
CA ARG A 12 -45.46 -30.88 12.83
C ARG A 12 -44.19 -30.89 11.96
N VAL A 13 -44.24 -31.42 10.74
CA VAL A 13 -43.06 -31.49 9.86
C VAL A 13 -42.78 -30.14 9.20
N ARG A 14 -43.84 -29.35 8.91
CA ARG A 14 -43.71 -28.01 8.31
C ARG A 14 -43.10 -27.00 9.28
N LEU A 15 -43.51 -26.99 10.55
CA LEU A 15 -42.96 -26.05 11.53
C LEU A 15 -41.47 -26.30 11.84
N LYS A 16 -41.08 -27.58 11.94
CA LYS A 16 -39.68 -27.97 12.20
C LYS A 16 -38.76 -27.65 11.02
N ARG A 17 -39.24 -27.77 9.77
CA ARG A 17 -38.48 -27.35 8.57
C ARG A 17 -38.29 -25.84 8.47
N TRP A 18 -39.26 -25.04 8.91
CA TRP A 18 -39.18 -23.58 8.88
C TRP A 18 -38.16 -22.99 9.87
N LEU A 19 -37.88 -23.67 10.99
CA LEU A 19 -36.83 -23.25 11.94
C LEU A 19 -35.45 -23.82 11.58
N VAL A 20 -35.39 -25.01 10.98
CA VAL A 20 -34.11 -25.66 10.63
C VAL A 20 -33.48 -25.05 9.37
N ALA A 21 -34.28 -24.64 8.39
CA ALA A 21 -33.79 -24.00 7.17
C ALA A 21 -32.95 -22.72 7.39
N PRO A 22 -33.38 -21.72 8.21
CA PRO A 22 -32.57 -20.54 8.47
C PRO A 22 -31.30 -20.86 9.28
N LEU A 23 -31.37 -21.86 10.16
CA LEU A 23 -30.22 -22.27 10.97
C LEU A 23 -29.12 -22.93 10.10
N ILE A 24 -29.53 -23.78 9.16
CA ILE A 24 -28.62 -24.37 8.16
C ILE A 24 -28.05 -23.28 7.25
N LEU A 25 -28.87 -22.33 6.81
CA LEU A 25 -28.40 -21.21 5.99
C LEU A 25 -27.33 -20.39 6.72
N LEU A 26 -27.55 -20.06 8.00
CA LEU A 26 -26.57 -19.35 8.82
C LEU A 26 -25.29 -20.15 9.01
N LEU A 27 -25.40 -21.46 9.25
CA LEU A 27 -24.24 -22.35 9.36
C LEU A 27 -23.41 -22.32 8.07
N VAL A 28 -24.06 -22.49 6.91
CA VAL A 28 -23.39 -22.47 5.60
C VAL A 28 -22.77 -21.11 5.32
N ALA A 29 -23.50 -20.02 5.59
CA ALA A 29 -22.97 -18.66 5.42
C ALA A 29 -21.75 -18.42 6.31
N GLY A 30 -21.77 -18.89 7.56
CA GLY A 30 -20.63 -18.81 8.48
C GLY A 30 -19.42 -19.60 7.98
N ILE A 31 -19.64 -20.83 7.47
CA ILE A 31 -18.57 -21.65 6.89
C ILE A 31 -17.96 -20.96 5.65
N VAL A 32 -18.79 -20.44 4.74
CA VAL A 32 -18.34 -19.75 3.53
C VAL A 32 -17.56 -18.48 3.90
N ALA A 33 -18.07 -17.68 4.83
CA ALA A 33 -17.37 -16.48 5.32
C ALA A 33 -16.03 -16.84 5.99
N GLY A 34 -15.98 -17.92 6.77
CA GLY A 34 -14.76 -18.41 7.41
C GLY A 34 -13.71 -18.86 6.39
N ILE A 35 -14.13 -19.61 5.35
CA ILE A 35 -13.23 -20.06 4.27
C ILE A 35 -12.70 -18.87 3.47
N LEU A 36 -13.57 -17.93 3.09
CA LEU A 36 -13.14 -16.73 2.35
C LEU A 36 -12.17 -15.90 3.19
N THR A 37 -12.48 -15.64 4.47
CA THR A 37 -11.61 -14.84 5.33
C THR A 37 -10.26 -15.55 5.58
N GLY A 38 -10.27 -16.87 5.79
CA GLY A 38 -9.06 -17.67 6.00
C GLY A 38 -8.15 -17.71 4.76
N THR A 39 -8.74 -17.89 3.58
CA THR A 39 -7.97 -17.92 2.31
C THR A 39 -7.38 -16.56 1.96
N PHE A 40 -8.14 -15.48 2.12
CA PHE A 40 -7.64 -14.11 1.89
C PHE A 40 -6.52 -13.73 2.85
N THR A 41 -6.63 -14.05 4.14
CA THR A 41 -5.59 -13.73 5.13
C THR A 41 -4.31 -14.53 4.91
N ALA A 42 -4.41 -15.79 4.49
CA ALA A 42 -3.25 -16.61 4.15
C ALA A 42 -2.52 -16.11 2.88
N LEU A 43 -3.27 -15.76 1.82
CA LEU A 43 -2.67 -15.21 0.59
C LEU A 43 -2.06 -13.83 0.82
N ALA A 44 -2.75 -12.96 1.57
CA ALA A 44 -2.24 -11.63 1.88
C ALA A 44 -0.94 -11.71 2.68
N ARG A 45 -0.87 -12.58 3.70
CA ARG A 45 0.36 -12.87 4.43
C ARG A 45 1.47 -13.31 3.48
N GLY A 46 1.24 -14.35 2.68
CA GLY A 46 2.23 -14.88 1.74
C GLY A 46 2.75 -13.82 0.75
N GLY A 47 1.87 -12.97 0.21
CA GLY A 47 2.25 -11.88 -0.68
C GLY A 47 3.08 -10.79 0.01
N LEU A 48 2.75 -10.46 1.26
CA LEU A 48 3.49 -9.49 2.06
C LEU A 48 4.89 -9.99 2.45
N TYR A 49 5.05 -11.28 2.75
CA TYR A 49 6.39 -11.88 2.93
C TYR A 49 7.17 -11.95 1.61
N ALA A 50 6.52 -12.30 0.50
CA ALA A 50 7.17 -12.40 -0.82
C ALA A 50 7.66 -11.05 -1.35
N THR A 51 6.94 -9.97 -1.03
CA THR A 51 7.33 -8.59 -1.41
C THR A 51 8.31 -7.96 -0.43
N GLY A 52 8.71 -8.67 0.64
CA GLY A 52 9.57 -8.14 1.70
C GLY A 52 8.93 -7.03 2.53
N LEU A 53 7.61 -6.80 2.38
CA LEU A 53 6.86 -5.80 3.14
C LEU A 53 6.62 -6.26 4.59
N TRP A 54 6.70 -7.57 4.82
CA TRP A 54 6.65 -8.17 6.14
C TRP A 54 7.84 -9.09 6.34
N THR A 55 8.50 -8.94 7.48
CA THR A 55 9.51 -9.88 7.96
C THR A 55 9.07 -10.30 9.35
N ASP A 56 9.02 -11.61 9.60
CA ASP A 56 8.93 -12.11 10.96
C ASP A 56 10.25 -11.72 11.58
N GLY A 57 10.22 -10.70 12.45
CA GLY A 57 11.41 -10.15 13.08
C GLY A 57 12.26 -11.30 13.60
N GLY A 58 13.33 -11.60 12.87
CA GLY A 58 14.21 -12.71 13.19
C GLY A 58 14.78 -12.49 14.58
N ALA A 59 15.04 -13.59 15.28
CA ALA A 59 15.76 -13.54 16.55
C ALA A 59 16.99 -12.63 16.38
N SER A 60 17.13 -11.63 17.27
CA SER A 60 18.19 -10.64 17.21
C SER A 60 19.53 -11.35 17.06
N THR A 61 20.16 -11.23 15.88
CA THR A 61 21.50 -11.76 15.61
C THR A 61 22.57 -11.02 16.40
N VAL A 62 22.18 -9.93 17.05
CA VAL A 62 23.01 -9.14 17.95
C VAL A 62 22.79 -9.63 19.39
N PRO A 63 23.84 -10.14 20.07
CA PRO A 63 23.76 -10.50 21.48
C PRO A 63 23.26 -9.31 22.32
N PRO A 64 22.39 -9.54 23.31
CA PRO A 64 21.97 -8.49 24.24
C PRO A 64 23.22 -7.90 24.92
N GLY A 65 23.28 -6.57 24.97
CA GLY A 65 24.42 -5.82 25.51
C GLY A 65 25.48 -5.39 24.49
N THR A 66 25.36 -5.75 23.21
CA THR A 66 26.30 -5.29 22.15
C THR A 66 26.35 -3.76 22.03
N PHE A 67 25.25 -3.07 22.36
CA PHE A 67 25.16 -1.61 22.32
C PHE A 67 25.16 -0.96 23.71
N ASP A 68 25.37 -1.73 24.77
CA ASP A 68 25.44 -1.15 26.11
C ASP A 68 26.70 -0.27 26.18
N ARG A 69 26.46 1.02 26.37
CA ARG A 69 27.54 1.99 26.52
C ARG A 69 28.14 1.81 27.91
N PRO A 70 29.48 1.66 28.04
CA PRO A 70 30.10 1.75 29.35
C PRO A 70 29.76 3.11 29.97
N ALA A 71 29.57 3.15 31.29
CA ALA A 71 29.30 4.39 32.01
C ALA A 71 30.43 5.39 31.71
N VAL A 72 30.11 6.45 30.96
CA VAL A 72 31.06 7.47 30.56
C VAL A 72 31.31 8.36 31.79
N PRO A 73 32.53 8.45 32.34
CA PRO A 73 32.84 9.47 33.35
C PRO A 73 32.59 10.86 32.76
N ALA A 74 32.07 11.79 33.58
CA ALA A 74 31.57 13.10 33.16
C ALA A 74 32.42 13.75 32.06
N THR A 75 31.81 13.93 30.89
CA THR A 75 32.46 14.46 29.68
C THR A 75 32.97 15.88 29.94
N PRO A 76 34.27 16.18 29.72
CA PRO A 76 34.73 17.56 29.71
C PRO A 76 33.98 18.33 28.61
N LYS A 77 33.55 19.55 28.96
CA LYS A 77 32.79 20.46 28.08
C LYS A 77 33.53 20.65 26.75
N PRO A 78 32.94 20.29 25.59
CA PRO A 78 33.58 20.52 24.30
C PRO A 78 33.71 22.02 24.08
N GLU A 79 34.95 22.49 24.00
CA GLU A 79 35.25 23.76 23.37
C GLU A 79 35.00 23.58 21.86
N PRO A 80 34.31 24.49 21.16
CA PRO A 80 34.01 24.32 19.74
C PRO A 80 35.32 24.35 18.94
N ALA A 81 35.88 23.16 18.67
CA ALA A 81 36.90 22.98 17.67
C ALA A 81 36.32 23.50 16.35
N GLY A 82 37.02 24.48 15.76
CA GLY A 82 36.58 25.20 14.57
C GLY A 82 36.05 24.27 13.48
N VAL A 83 35.07 24.78 12.74
CA VAL A 83 34.40 24.05 11.66
C VAL A 83 35.48 23.44 10.75
N PRO A 84 35.52 22.09 10.58
CA PRO A 84 36.50 21.46 9.72
C PRO A 84 36.35 22.00 8.29
N PRO A 85 37.46 22.21 7.57
CA PRO A 85 37.41 22.77 6.22
C PRO A 85 36.57 21.88 5.31
N ALA A 86 35.75 22.50 4.45
CA ALA A 86 34.89 21.78 3.52
C ALA A 86 35.71 20.84 2.64
N VAL A 87 35.44 19.54 2.72
CA VAL A 87 36.11 18.48 1.95
C VAL A 87 35.66 18.42 0.49
N LEU A 88 34.61 19.16 0.14
CA LEU A 88 34.09 19.26 -1.22
C LEU A 88 34.17 20.70 -1.70
N ALA A 89 34.53 20.87 -2.97
CA ALA A 89 34.41 22.16 -3.63
C ALA A 89 32.95 22.63 -3.58
N VAL A 90 32.75 23.93 -3.40
CA VAL A 90 31.42 24.54 -3.45
C VAL A 90 30.78 24.20 -4.78
N ALA A 91 29.60 23.58 -4.73
CA ALA A 91 28.85 23.24 -5.93
C ALA A 91 28.54 24.52 -6.72
N LYS A 92 28.99 24.56 -7.98
CA LYS A 92 28.68 25.68 -8.87
C LYS A 92 27.22 25.59 -9.28
N ALA A 93 26.46 26.66 -9.07
CA ALA A 93 25.07 26.74 -9.51
C ALA A 93 25.00 26.49 -11.03
N ALA A 94 24.23 25.47 -11.43
CA ALA A 94 23.92 25.23 -12.83
C ALA A 94 22.91 26.27 -13.31
N PRO A 95 22.95 26.68 -14.59
CA PRO A 95 21.94 27.56 -15.16
C PRO A 95 20.56 26.89 -15.11
N SER A 96 19.53 27.69 -14.81
CA SER A 96 18.15 27.19 -14.72
C SER A 96 17.70 26.52 -16.03
N PRO A 97 16.96 25.40 -15.95
CA PRO A 97 16.47 24.71 -17.14
C PRO A 97 15.56 25.61 -18.00
N ASN A 98 15.73 25.53 -19.33
CA ASN A 98 14.87 26.27 -20.26
C ASN A 98 13.50 25.57 -20.39
N ALA A 99 12.44 26.21 -19.88
CA ALA A 99 11.08 25.69 -19.89
C ALA A 99 10.58 25.30 -21.30
N ALA A 100 10.88 26.09 -22.33
CA ALA A 100 10.45 25.79 -23.70
C ALA A 100 11.11 24.51 -24.24
N ARG A 101 12.39 24.27 -23.93
CA ARG A 101 13.08 23.03 -24.30
C ARG A 101 12.51 21.82 -23.57
N VAL A 102 12.20 21.97 -22.28
CA VAL A 102 11.56 20.92 -21.47
C VAL A 102 10.19 20.58 -22.06
N ALA A 103 9.36 21.59 -22.33
CA ALA A 103 8.04 21.39 -22.92
C ALA A 103 8.11 20.71 -24.30
N ALA A 104 9.03 21.15 -25.17
CA ALA A 104 9.25 20.54 -26.47
C ALA A 104 9.67 19.05 -26.35
N ARG A 105 10.57 18.74 -25.41
CA ARG A 105 11.02 17.37 -25.18
C ARG A 105 9.90 16.48 -24.65
N VAL A 106 9.11 16.97 -23.70
CA VAL A 106 7.98 16.23 -23.14
C VAL A 106 6.89 16.01 -24.19
N ASN A 107 6.58 17.02 -25.00
CA ASN A 107 5.57 16.91 -26.05
C ASN A 107 6.02 16.06 -27.25
N GLY A 108 7.32 15.94 -27.49
CA GLY A 108 7.90 15.11 -28.56
C GLY A 108 8.00 13.62 -28.22
N VAL A 109 7.59 13.19 -27.03
CA VAL A 109 7.50 11.77 -26.69
C VAL A 109 6.36 11.14 -27.51
N ASP A 110 6.66 10.10 -28.27
CA ASP A 110 5.63 9.31 -28.95
C ASP A 110 4.78 8.57 -27.91
N ARG A 111 3.48 8.83 -27.93
CA ARG A 111 2.49 8.26 -27.01
C ARG A 111 1.44 7.44 -27.75
N THR A 112 1.64 7.15 -29.03
CA THR A 112 0.69 6.40 -29.87
C THR A 112 0.42 4.98 -29.34
N ALA A 113 1.39 4.38 -28.65
CA ALA A 113 1.22 3.09 -27.97
C ALA A 113 0.57 3.19 -26.57
N MET A 114 0.46 4.40 -26.00
CA MET A 114 -0.15 4.61 -24.69
C MET A 114 -1.66 4.73 -24.86
N GLN A 115 -2.38 3.64 -24.62
CA GLN A 115 -3.84 3.65 -24.60
C GLN A 115 -4.32 4.41 -23.34
N GLY A 116 -4.50 5.73 -23.43
CA GLY A 116 -5.03 6.54 -22.33
C GLY A 116 -4.73 8.04 -22.38
N SER A 117 -5.18 8.74 -21.34
CA SER A 117 -4.99 10.18 -21.13
C SER A 117 -3.68 10.45 -20.40
N PHE A 118 -2.84 11.36 -20.93
CA PHE A 118 -1.57 11.75 -20.30
C PHE A 118 -1.67 13.10 -19.58
N SER A 119 -1.43 13.07 -18.26
CA SER A 119 -1.24 14.26 -17.42
C SER A 119 0.15 14.25 -16.80
N GLY A 120 0.77 15.41 -16.65
CA GLY A 120 2.08 15.51 -16.01
C GLY A 120 2.53 16.94 -15.79
N SER A 121 3.38 17.16 -14.79
CA SER A 121 4.04 18.42 -14.52
C SER A 121 5.54 18.23 -14.31
N VAL A 122 6.31 19.26 -14.63
CA VAL A 122 7.75 19.33 -14.37
C VAL A 122 8.02 20.62 -13.62
N ILE A 123 8.70 20.51 -12.48
CA ILE A 123 9.05 21.64 -11.61
C ILE A 123 10.57 21.70 -11.51
N ASP A 124 11.13 22.91 -11.60
CA ASP A 124 12.53 23.16 -11.28
C ASP A 124 12.72 23.08 -9.77
N ALA A 125 13.47 22.09 -9.29
CA ALA A 125 13.71 21.86 -7.86
C ALA A 125 14.48 23.01 -7.20
N SER A 126 15.24 23.81 -7.97
CA SER A 126 16.03 24.91 -7.42
C SER A 126 15.22 26.19 -7.20
N THR A 127 14.19 26.42 -8.02
CA THR A 127 13.39 27.66 -8.01
C THR A 127 11.93 27.43 -7.62
N GLY A 128 11.47 26.18 -7.63
CA GLY A 128 10.04 25.83 -7.51
C GLY A 128 9.20 26.22 -8.73
N ALA A 129 9.81 26.72 -9.81
CA ALA A 129 9.08 27.16 -10.99
C ALA A 129 8.53 25.96 -11.79
N SER A 130 7.26 26.04 -12.20
CA SER A 130 6.66 25.06 -13.12
C SER A 130 7.24 25.24 -14.52
N LEU A 131 8.02 24.27 -14.98
CA LEU A 131 8.60 24.23 -16.33
C LEU A 131 7.65 23.62 -17.37
N TYR A 132 6.72 22.77 -16.92
CA TYR A 132 5.71 22.14 -17.76
C TYR A 132 4.50 21.74 -16.91
N SER A 133 3.29 21.92 -17.45
CA SER A 133 2.08 21.32 -16.89
C SER A 133 1.10 20.96 -18.01
N LYS A 134 0.55 19.76 -17.95
CA LYS A 134 -0.54 19.32 -18.83
C LYS A 134 -1.52 18.47 -18.02
N ASN A 135 -2.79 18.87 -18.04
CA ASN A 135 -3.89 18.10 -17.48
C ASN A 135 -4.69 17.49 -18.63
N ALA A 136 -4.71 16.16 -18.76
CA ALA A 136 -5.69 15.49 -19.58
C ALA A 136 -6.99 15.38 -18.78
N ARG A 137 -7.94 16.29 -19.01
CA ARG A 137 -9.34 16.02 -18.69
C ARG A 137 -9.90 15.20 -19.85
N SER A 138 -10.27 13.95 -19.56
CA SER A 138 -11.21 13.23 -20.42
C SER A 138 -12.58 13.95 -20.28
N ALA A 139 -13.17 14.33 -21.42
CA ALA A 139 -14.59 14.62 -21.51
C ALA A 139 -15.39 13.32 -21.48
#